data_AF-A0A2I0GD05-F1
#
_entry.id   AF-A0A2I0GD05-F1
#
_cell.length_a   1.000
_cell.length_b   1.000
_cell.length_c   1.000
_cell.angle_alpha   90.00
_cell.angle_beta   90.00
_cell.angle_gamma   90.00
#
_symmetry.space_group_name_H-M   'P 1'
#
loop_
_entity.id
_entity.type
_entity.pdbx_description
1 polymer ?
#
loop_
_entity_poly.entity_id
_entity_poly.type
_entity_poly.pdbx_seq_one_letter_code
_entity_poly.pdbx_strand_id
1 'polypeptide(L)'
;VATISANGERVIGESIARAMEKVGKEGIITISDGNTLDDEMEVVEGMKLNRGYMSPYFVTDQKTQKCELENPLILIHDKKISDLNFLVRMLEIAVKMNRPLLIFAEDLESEALTTLIINKHRAGIKVCAVKSPGFGDNRRVNLDDIAVFTGGE
;
A
#
# COMPACT_ATOMS: atom_id res chain seq x y z
N VAL A 1 30.21 -6.58 -1.98
CA VAL A 1 29.31 -6.69 -0.80
C VAL A 1 28.07 -7.51 -1.15
N ALA A 2 27.27 -7.12 -2.15
CA ALA A 2 26.06 -7.86 -2.57
C ALA A 2 26.28 -9.37 -2.80
N THR A 3 27.33 -9.77 -3.52
CA THR A 3 27.68 -11.19 -3.74
C THR A 3 27.97 -11.97 -2.45
N ILE A 4 28.62 -11.34 -1.47
CA ILE A 4 28.95 -11.99 -0.20
C ILE A 4 27.68 -12.14 0.64
N SER A 5 26.81 -11.12 0.65
CA SER A 5 25.50 -11.16 1.30
C SER A 5 24.54 -12.17 0.66
N ALA A 6 24.68 -12.42 -0.64
CA ALA A 6 23.96 -13.45 -1.40
C ALA A 6 24.64 -14.84 -1.28
N ASN A 7 25.27 -15.15 -0.14
CA ASN A 7 25.91 -16.44 0.12
C ASN A 7 26.97 -16.87 -0.91
N GLY A 8 27.70 -15.90 -1.49
CA GLY A 8 28.74 -16.14 -2.49
C GLY A 8 28.21 -16.29 -3.93
N GLU A 9 26.90 -16.16 -4.14
CA GLU A 9 26.28 -16.31 -5.46
C GLU A 9 26.46 -15.05 -6.30
N ARG A 10 27.30 -15.16 -7.34
CA ARG A 10 27.71 -13.99 -8.14
C ARG A 10 26.58 -13.45 -9.01
N VAL A 11 25.74 -14.33 -9.57
CA VAL A 11 24.61 -13.96 -10.44
C VAL A 11 23.63 -13.06 -9.68
N ILE A 12 23.22 -13.48 -8.47
CA ILE A 12 22.33 -12.69 -7.60
C ILE A 12 22.99 -11.36 -7.21
N GLY A 13 24.27 -11.39 -6.81
CA GLY A 13 25.00 -10.18 -6.45
C GLY A 13 25.09 -9.15 -7.59
N GLU A 14 25.31 -9.61 -8.82
CA GLU A 14 25.33 -8.78 -10.03
C GLU A 14 23.93 -8.24 -10.38
N SER A 15 22.87 -9.04 -10.21
CA SER A 15 21.48 -8.60 -10.42
C SER A 15 21.06 -7.52 -9.42
N ILE A 16 21.39 -7.68 -8.13
CA ILE A 16 21.14 -6.65 -7.10
C ILE A 16 21.90 -5.36 -7.41
N ALA A 17 23.18 -5.46 -7.80
CA ALA A 17 23.99 -4.29 -8.14
C ALA A 17 23.39 -3.52 -9.33
N ARG A 18 22.97 -4.23 -10.39
CA ARG A 18 22.31 -3.63 -11.55
C ARG A 18 20.98 -2.97 -11.18
N ALA A 19 20.19 -3.59 -10.30
CA ALA A 19 18.95 -2.99 -9.82
C ALA A 19 19.22 -1.68 -9.05
N MET A 20 20.19 -1.68 -8.13
CA MET A 20 20.58 -0.48 -7.36
C MET A 20 21.08 0.67 -8.25
N GLU A 21 21.83 0.36 -9.32
CA GLU A 21 22.31 1.36 -10.27
C GLU A 21 21.15 2.01 -11.05
N LYS A 22 20.13 1.24 -11.44
CA LYS A 22 18.95 1.77 -12.14
C LYS A 22 18.02 2.61 -11.26
N VAL A 23 17.75 2.17 -10.03
CA VAL A 23 16.77 2.84 -9.15
C VAL A 23 17.37 3.98 -8.34
N GLY A 24 18.70 4.05 -8.25
CA GLY A 24 19.41 5.06 -7.47
C GLY A 24 19.35 4.81 -5.96
N LYS A 25 19.89 5.77 -5.19
CA LYS A 25 20.11 5.60 -3.75
C LYS A 25 18.83 5.45 -2.92
N GLU A 26 17.76 6.14 -3.31
CA GLU A 26 16.47 6.16 -2.59
C GLU A 26 15.44 5.22 -3.23
N GLY A 27 15.83 4.48 -4.27
CA GLY A 27 14.96 3.55 -4.97
C GLY A 27 14.61 2.32 -4.13
N ILE A 28 13.45 1.72 -4.43
CA ILE A 28 12.96 0.53 -3.73
C ILE A 28 13.03 -0.64 -4.68
N ILE A 29 13.64 -1.71 -4.21
CA ILE A 29 13.71 -2.98 -4.92
C ILE A 29 12.73 -3.92 -4.25
N THR A 30 11.76 -4.39 -5.03
CA THR A 30 10.81 -5.43 -4.60
C THR A 30 11.09 -6.69 -5.41
N ILE A 31 10.95 -7.86 -4.76
CA ILE A 31 11.11 -9.16 -5.40
C ILE A 31 9.72 -9.81 -5.44
N SER A 32 9.36 -10.34 -6.60
CA SER A 32 8.15 -11.11 -6.84
C SER A 32 8.50 -12.43 -7.51
N ASP A 33 7.69 -13.46 -7.28
CA ASP A 33 7.87 -14.75 -7.94
C ASP A 33 7.58 -14.62 -9.45
N GLY A 34 8.53 -15.06 -10.29
CA GLY A 34 8.41 -15.05 -11.74
C GLY A 34 7.73 -16.31 -12.28
N ASN A 35 7.17 -16.21 -13.50
CA ASN A 35 6.60 -17.35 -14.24
C ASN A 35 7.58 -17.97 -15.25
N THR A 36 8.75 -17.37 -15.41
CA THR A 36 9.80 -17.77 -16.36
C THR A 36 11.00 -18.37 -15.62
N LEU A 37 11.89 -19.03 -16.37
CA LEU A 37 13.15 -19.59 -15.83
C LEU A 37 14.26 -18.54 -15.73
N ASP A 38 14.07 -17.39 -16.37
CA ASP A 38 15.05 -16.31 -16.45
C ASP A 38 14.71 -15.20 -15.45
N ASP A 39 15.74 -14.57 -14.88
CA ASP A 39 15.57 -13.41 -14.01
C ASP A 39 15.14 -12.18 -14.83
N GLU A 40 13.98 -11.61 -14.50
CA GLU A 40 13.46 -10.39 -15.12
C GLU A 40 13.59 -9.20 -14.17
N MET A 41 13.92 -8.03 -14.74
CA MET A 41 14.06 -6.79 -13.98
C MET A 41 13.23 -5.69 -14.64
N GLU A 42 12.13 -5.34 -13.98
CA GLU A 42 11.26 -4.24 -14.38
C GLU A 42 11.50 -3.03 -13.48
N VAL A 43 11.55 -1.84 -14.08
CA VAL A 43 11.56 -0.58 -13.33
C VAL A 43 10.18 0.03 -13.50
N VAL A 44 9.44 0.11 -12.40
CA VAL A 44 8.09 0.67 -12.36
C VAL A 44 8.12 1.95 -11.55
N GLU A 45 7.45 2.99 -12.05
CA GLU A 45 7.23 4.21 -11.29
C GLU A 45 6.24 3.95 -10.15
N GLY A 46 6.62 4.35 -8.94
CA GLY A 46 5.82 4.10 -7.75
C GLY A 46 6.06 5.15 -6.67
N MET A 47 5.22 5.10 -5.64
CA MET A 47 5.32 6.01 -4.50
C MET A 47 5.50 5.22 -3.21
N LYS A 48 6.45 5.65 -2.38
CA LYS A 48 6.64 5.13 -1.02
C LYS A 48 6.24 6.14 0.00
N LEU A 49 5.48 5.70 0.98
CA LEU A 49 5.07 6.50 2.12
C LEU A 49 5.72 5.93 3.39
N ASN A 50 6.10 6.82 4.30
CA ASN A 50 6.67 6.45 5.61
C ASN A 50 5.60 6.12 6.66
N ARG A 51 4.41 5.66 6.22
CA ARG A 51 3.26 5.34 7.07
C ARG A 51 2.76 3.93 6.77
N GLY A 52 2.46 3.17 7.82
CA GLY A 52 1.89 1.83 7.73
C GLY A 52 0.37 1.81 7.93
N TYR A 53 -0.20 0.62 7.85
CA TYR A 53 -1.61 0.39 8.14
C TYR A 53 -1.96 0.75 9.59
N MET A 54 -3.17 1.26 9.80
CA MET A 54 -3.64 1.67 11.14
C MET A 54 -3.88 0.49 12.09
N SER A 55 -4.09 -0.71 11.54
CA SER A 55 -4.41 -1.90 12.32
C SER A 55 -3.81 -3.17 11.69
N PRO A 56 -3.20 -4.07 12.48
CA PRO A 56 -2.67 -5.34 11.98
C PRO A 56 -3.76 -6.27 11.43
N TYR A 57 -5.03 -6.02 11.76
CA TYR A 57 -6.15 -6.78 11.19
C TYR A 57 -6.34 -6.58 9.69
N PHE A 58 -5.68 -5.59 9.07
CA PHE A 58 -5.68 -5.39 7.61
C PHE A 58 -4.71 -6.31 6.86
N VAL A 59 -3.84 -7.04 7.56
CA VAL A 59 -2.92 -8.00 6.94
C VAL A 59 -3.67 -9.01 6.06
N THR A 60 -3.15 -9.21 4.85
CA THR A 60 -3.64 -10.19 3.87
C THR A 60 -2.74 -11.42 3.84
N ASP A 61 -1.43 -11.24 4.01
CA ASP A 61 -0.48 -12.34 4.18
C ASP A 61 0.03 -12.41 5.63
N GLN A 62 -0.44 -13.43 6.35
CA GLN A 62 -0.07 -13.64 7.75
C GLN A 62 1.40 -14.02 7.95
N LYS A 63 2.08 -14.55 6.94
CA LYS A 63 3.51 -14.94 7.06
C LYS A 63 4.40 -13.72 7.00
N THR A 64 4.17 -12.85 6.02
CA THR A 64 4.99 -11.65 5.82
C THR A 64 4.49 -10.43 6.59
N GLN A 65 3.29 -10.53 7.20
CA GLN A 65 2.59 -9.41 7.86
C GLN A 65 2.37 -8.22 6.92
N LYS A 66 2.16 -8.50 5.62
CA LYS A 66 1.89 -7.49 4.59
C LYS A 66 0.40 -7.37 4.29
N CYS A 67 0.02 -6.18 3.85
CA CYS A 67 -1.27 -5.93 3.23
C CYS A 67 -1.04 -5.67 1.74
N GLU A 68 -1.51 -6.57 0.90
CA GLU A 68 -1.33 -6.54 -0.55
C GLU A 68 -2.71 -6.40 -1.20
N LEU A 69 -2.89 -5.30 -1.94
CA LEU A 69 -4.12 -4.94 -2.62
C LEU A 69 -3.83 -4.77 -4.11
N GLU A 70 -4.51 -5.53 -4.95
CA GLU A 70 -4.42 -5.41 -6.40
C GLU A 70 -5.52 -4.49 -6.92
N ASN A 71 -5.13 -3.51 -7.75
CA ASN A 71 -6.03 -2.53 -8.35
C ASN A 71 -7.07 -1.95 -7.37
N PRO A 72 -6.66 -1.46 -6.17
CA PRO A 72 -7.61 -0.96 -5.19
C PRO A 72 -8.32 0.30 -5.70
N LEU A 73 -9.53 0.54 -5.20
CA LEU A 73 -10.10 1.89 -5.15
C LEU A 73 -9.37 2.66 -4.05
N ILE A 74 -9.03 3.91 -4.32
CA ILE A 74 -8.28 4.75 -3.40
C ILE A 74 -9.20 5.86 -2.92
N LEU A 75 -9.42 5.92 -1.62
CA LEU A 75 -10.17 6.97 -0.95
C LEU A 75 -9.18 7.87 -0.22
N ILE A 76 -9.17 9.16 -0.55
CA ILE A 76 -8.32 10.17 0.07
C ILE A 76 -9.21 11.13 0.86
N HIS A 77 -8.89 11.34 2.13
CA HIS A 77 -9.66 12.21 3.02
C HIS A 77 -8.73 13.03 3.92
N ASP A 78 -8.83 14.36 3.89
CA ASP A 78 -7.87 15.25 4.58
C ASP A 78 -8.11 15.40 6.10
N LYS A 79 -9.20 14.81 6.59
CA LYS A 79 -9.69 14.91 7.97
C LYS A 79 -9.86 13.54 8.62
N LYS A 80 -10.24 13.56 9.90
CA LYS A 80 -10.65 12.38 10.64
C LYS A 80 -11.98 11.84 10.11
N ILE A 81 -12.05 10.53 9.88
CA ILE A 81 -13.30 9.85 9.49
C ILE A 81 -14.01 9.34 10.75
N SER A 82 -15.17 9.93 11.04
CA SER A 82 -16.09 9.51 12.12
C SER A 82 -17.46 9.08 11.60
N ASP A 83 -17.88 9.53 10.42
CA ASP A 83 -19.18 9.18 9.85
C ASP A 83 -19.22 7.75 9.31
N LEU A 84 -19.94 6.87 10.01
CA LEU A 84 -20.15 5.48 9.61
C LEU A 84 -20.97 5.35 8.32
N ASN A 85 -21.94 6.23 8.09
CA ASN A 85 -22.77 6.19 6.88
C ASN A 85 -21.93 6.52 5.63
N PHE A 86 -20.94 7.40 5.78
CA PHE A 86 -19.96 7.65 4.73
C PHE A 86 -19.13 6.39 4.42
N LEU A 87 -18.57 5.73 5.44
CA LEU A 87 -17.76 4.52 5.26
C LEU A 87 -18.54 3.35 4.66
N VAL A 88 -19.78 3.13 5.13
CA VAL A 88 -20.64 2.06 4.58
C VAL A 88 -20.88 2.27 3.09
N ARG A 89 -21.18 3.50 2.66
CA ARG A 89 -21.33 3.82 1.23
C ARG A 89 -20.06 3.54 0.42
N MET A 90 -18.89 3.85 0.97
CA MET A 90 -17.61 3.57 0.29
C MET A 90 -17.34 2.06 0.17
N LEU A 91 -17.66 1.29 1.22
CA LEU A 91 -17.57 -0.16 1.20
C LEU A 91 -18.55 -0.78 0.18
N GLU A 92 -19.78 -0.28 0.09
CA GLU A 92 -20.77 -0.73 -0.89
C GLU A 92 -20.28 -0.52 -2.33
N ILE A 93 -19.66 0.63 -2.62
CA ILE A 93 -19.05 0.89 -3.93
C ILE A 93 -17.93 -0.12 -4.21
N ALA A 94 -17.03 -0.36 -3.24
CA ALA A 94 -15.94 -1.32 -3.38
C ALA A 94 -16.44 -2.74 -3.66
N VAL A 95 -17.48 -3.18 -2.93
CA VAL A 95 -18.16 -4.47 -3.15
C VAL A 95 -18.80 -4.53 -4.53
N LYS A 96 -19.54 -3.49 -4.92
CA LYS A 96 -20.23 -3.43 -6.21
C LYS A 96 -19.25 -3.50 -7.39
N MET A 97 -18.09 -2.89 -7.24
CA MET A 97 -17.02 -2.93 -8.24
C MET A 97 -16.14 -4.18 -8.13
N ASN A 98 -16.34 -5.00 -7.10
CA ASN A 98 -15.50 -6.15 -6.75
C ASN A 98 -14.00 -5.79 -6.70
N ARG A 99 -13.69 -4.62 -6.11
CA ARG A 99 -12.31 -4.11 -5.99
C ARG A 99 -11.96 -3.86 -4.52
N PRO A 100 -10.70 -4.07 -4.12
CA PRO A 100 -10.25 -3.69 -2.78
C PRO A 100 -10.39 -2.19 -2.52
N LEU A 101 -10.37 -1.78 -1.26
CA LEU A 101 -10.42 -0.37 -0.85
C LEU A 101 -9.18 0.02 -0.04
N LEU A 102 -8.46 1.04 -0.48
CA LEU A 102 -7.36 1.66 0.24
C LEU A 102 -7.80 3.06 0.70
N ILE A 103 -7.67 3.34 1.99
CA ILE A 103 -8.11 4.61 2.60
C ILE A 103 -6.89 5.36 3.15
N PHE A 104 -6.71 6.60 2.70
CA PHE A 104 -5.81 7.59 3.29
C PHE A 104 -6.63 8.62 4.07
N ALA A 105 -6.38 8.72 5.38
CA ALA A 105 -7.05 9.69 6.23
C ALA A 105 -6.13 10.19 7.36
N GLU A 106 -6.42 11.37 7.92
CA GLU A 106 -5.74 11.85 9.13
C GLU A 106 -5.78 10.80 10.25
N ASP A 107 -6.99 10.33 10.53
CA ASP A 107 -7.25 9.28 11.50
C ASP A 107 -8.62 8.65 11.23
N LEU A 108 -8.82 7.44 11.75
CA LEU A 108 -10.14 6.81 11.82
C LEU A 108 -10.57 6.72 13.29
N GLU A 109 -11.82 7.04 13.57
CA GLU A 109 -12.37 6.76 14.89
C GLU A 109 -12.46 5.27 15.18
N SER A 110 -12.41 4.91 16.46
CA SER A 110 -12.39 3.50 16.90
C SER A 110 -13.58 2.71 16.34
N GLU A 111 -14.76 3.33 16.25
CA GLU A 111 -15.96 2.71 15.71
C GLU A 111 -15.87 2.50 14.19
N ALA A 112 -15.36 3.50 13.47
CA ALA A 112 -15.07 3.41 12.03
C ALA A 112 -14.05 2.31 11.73
N LEU A 113 -12.94 2.27 12.47
CA LEU A 113 -11.90 1.24 12.32
C LEU A 113 -12.45 -0.16 12.60
N THR A 114 -13.22 -0.31 13.68
CA THR A 114 -13.86 -1.59 14.04
C THR A 114 -14.81 -2.05 12.95
N THR A 115 -15.59 -1.13 12.37
CA THR A 115 -16.51 -1.44 11.27
C THR A 115 -15.77 -1.95 10.04
N LEU A 116 -14.64 -1.33 9.66
CA LEU A 116 -13.81 -1.81 8.54
C LEU A 116 -13.27 -3.23 8.81
N ILE A 117 -12.77 -3.48 10.02
CA ILE A 117 -12.21 -4.78 10.40
C ILE A 117 -13.27 -5.88 10.36
N ILE A 118 -14.47 -5.61 10.91
CA ILE A 118 -15.58 -6.57 10.89
C ILE A 118 -16.00 -6.88 9.45
N ASN A 119 -16.09 -5.85 8.59
CA ASN A 119 -16.44 -6.04 7.19
C ASN A 119 -15.38 -6.81 6.40
N LYS A 120 -14.09 -6.57 6.67
CA LYS A 120 -13.01 -7.40 6.11
C LYS A 120 -13.17 -8.87 6.45
N HIS A 121 -13.48 -9.20 7.72
CA HIS A 121 -13.60 -10.58 8.17
C HIS A 121 -14.91 -11.26 7.76
N ARG A 122 -16.05 -10.56 7.83
CA ARG A 122 -17.37 -11.14 7.57
C ARG A 122 -17.75 -11.11 6.10
N ALA A 123 -17.50 -10.00 5.41
CA ALA A 123 -17.89 -9.82 4.02
C ALA A 123 -16.74 -10.15 3.04
N GLY A 124 -15.54 -10.48 3.55
CA GLY A 124 -14.38 -10.83 2.72
C GLY A 124 -13.81 -9.65 1.92
N ILE A 125 -14.23 -8.42 2.24
CA ILE A 125 -13.79 -7.22 1.53
C ILE A 125 -12.33 -6.95 1.86
N LYS A 126 -11.46 -6.90 0.84
CA LYS A 126 -10.08 -6.48 1.00
C LYS A 126 -10.06 -4.97 1.23
N VAL A 127 -9.79 -4.53 2.46
CA VAL A 127 -9.69 -3.12 2.83
C VAL A 127 -8.46 -2.85 3.69
N CYS A 128 -7.84 -1.69 3.51
CA CYS A 128 -6.74 -1.20 4.33
C CYS A 128 -6.89 0.30 4.56
N ALA A 129 -6.62 0.76 5.79
CA ALA A 129 -6.56 2.17 6.12
C ALA A 129 -5.15 2.56 6.57
N VAL A 130 -4.65 3.67 6.05
CA VAL A 130 -3.30 4.21 6.29
C VAL A 130 -3.42 5.65 6.74
N LYS A 131 -2.62 6.05 7.75
CA LYS A 131 -2.57 7.46 8.18
C LYS A 131 -1.92 8.31 7.11
N SER A 132 -2.49 9.47 6.83
CA SER A 132 -1.90 10.43 5.91
C SER A 132 -0.47 10.81 6.33
N PRO A 133 0.46 10.96 5.39
CA PRO A 133 1.82 11.41 5.68
C PRO A 133 1.84 12.91 6.03
N GLY A 134 2.75 13.32 6.90
CA GLY A 134 2.87 14.73 7.34
C GLY A 134 1.83 15.16 8.38
N PHE A 135 1.79 16.48 8.64
CA PHE A 135 0.93 17.13 9.63
C PHE A 135 0.52 18.52 9.13
N GLY A 136 -0.63 19.03 9.57
CA GLY A 136 -1.10 20.38 9.20
C GLY A 136 -1.21 20.56 7.68
N ASP A 137 -0.72 21.70 7.17
CA ASP A 137 -0.78 22.02 5.74
C ASP A 137 0.04 21.05 4.87
N ASN A 138 1.19 20.58 5.37
CA ASN A 138 1.99 19.57 4.66
C ASN A 138 1.21 18.27 4.43
N ARG A 139 0.26 17.92 5.30
CA ARG A 139 -0.58 16.74 5.10
C ARG A 139 -1.47 16.91 3.88
N ARG A 140 -2.06 18.09 3.68
CA ARG A 140 -2.91 18.36 2.51
C ARG A 140 -2.11 18.26 1.23
N VAL A 141 -0.97 18.94 1.17
CA VAL A 141 -0.06 18.89 0.01
C VAL A 141 0.33 17.45 -0.32
N ASN A 142 0.72 16.65 0.68
CA ASN A 142 1.07 15.24 0.43
C ASN A 142 -0.12 14.39 -0.03
N LEU A 143 -1.34 14.67 0.45
CA LEU A 143 -2.53 13.94 0.02
C LEU A 143 -2.92 14.33 -1.41
N ASP A 144 -2.77 15.60 -1.76
CA ASP A 144 -2.97 16.10 -3.12
C ASP A 144 -1.97 15.45 -4.08
N ASP A 145 -0.71 15.32 -3.69
CA ASP A 145 0.32 14.61 -4.48
C ASP A 145 -0.07 13.13 -4.70
N ILE A 146 -0.60 12.46 -3.66
CA ILE A 146 -1.11 11.08 -3.78
C ILE A 146 -2.31 11.04 -4.73
N ALA A 147 -3.23 12.01 -4.64
CA ALA A 147 -4.41 12.08 -5.51
C ALA A 147 -4.00 12.21 -6.97
N VAL A 148 -3.15 13.19 -7.28
CA VAL A 148 -2.64 13.42 -8.64
C VAL A 148 -1.89 12.19 -9.17
N PHE A 149 -1.02 11.57 -8.36
CA PHE A 149 -0.26 10.39 -8.77
C PHE A 149 -1.17 9.18 -9.05
N THR A 150 -2.28 9.05 -8.32
CA THR A 150 -3.22 7.93 -8.44
C THR A 150 -4.39 8.21 -9.39
N GLY A 151 -4.44 9.40 -10.00
CA GLY A 151 -5.52 9.83 -10.89
C GLY A 151 -6.84 10.15 -10.16
N GLY A 152 -6.77 10.46 -8.87
CA GLY A 152 -7.88 10.98 -8.07
C GLY A 152 -7.90 12.51 -7.99
N GLU A 153 -8.90 13.03 -7.28
CA GLU A 153 -9.09 14.45 -6.93
C GLU A 153 -9.33 14.62 -5.43
#